data_AF-A0A366GYT2-F1
#
_entry.id   AF-A0A366GYT2-F1
#
_cell.length_a   1.000
_cell.length_b   1.000
_cell.length_c   1.000
_cell.angle_alpha   90.00
_cell.angle_beta   90.00
_cell.angle_gamma   90.00
#
_symmetry.space_group_name_H-M   'P 1'
#
loop_
_entity.id
_entity.type
_entity.pdbx_description
1 polymer ?
#
loop_
_entity_poly.entity_id
_entity_poly.type
_entity_poly.pdbx_seq_one_letter_code
_entity_poly.pdbx_strand_id
1 'polypeptide(L)'
;MRYARGGNAEFMLNLFSEVIERLGISLLLLATPAVQPVLEGSVRNLRKLSSSGETIFKPMSQNDPQWDEFCEVYWDYSLTRNKCRLSDSIKKAWHTSSAGNTAFASLAFMLAQRNEIGGRETIDEQSFERVSATDMAFLQPAIRALSSRDPKRLRVFDDLLFSAKYRDLRKQLGANEHTANSRVNRIDEFEDCHDETVRPEQKNTSSKARAPKNRIHPEPAPDIKLPMEDPLALD
;
A
#
# COMPACT_ATOMS: atom_id res chain seq x y z
N MET A 1 -10.73 10.56 17.53
CA MET A 1 -10.89 12.03 17.61
C MET A 1 -12.35 12.37 17.88
N ARG A 2 -12.74 12.72 19.12
CA ARG A 2 -14.14 13.02 19.49
C ARG A 2 -14.44 14.52 19.74
N TYR A 3 -13.48 15.40 19.50
CA TYR A 3 -13.60 16.84 19.79
C TYR A 3 -13.37 17.70 18.54
N ALA A 4 -14.35 17.71 17.64
CA ALA A 4 -14.56 18.81 16.72
C ALA A 4 -16.06 18.95 16.47
N ARG A 5 -16.77 19.61 17.39
CA ARG A 5 -18.15 20.05 17.14
C ARG A 5 -18.11 21.04 15.98
N GLY A 6 -18.97 20.83 14.98
CA GLY A 6 -19.18 21.55 13.70
C GLY A 6 -18.33 22.79 13.40
N GLY A 7 -18.36 23.82 14.24
CA GLY A 7 -17.68 25.10 13.98
C GLY A 7 -16.15 25.03 13.87
N ASN A 8 -15.47 24.19 14.67
CA ASN A 8 -14.00 24.11 14.60
C ASN A 8 -13.53 23.37 13.35
N ALA A 9 -14.35 22.46 12.86
CA ALA A 9 -14.00 21.59 11.74
C ALA A 9 -14.11 22.35 10.40
N GLU A 10 -15.14 23.18 10.24
CA GLU A 10 -15.28 24.09 9.09
C GLU A 10 -14.17 25.15 9.07
N PHE A 11 -13.77 25.69 10.23
CA PHE A 11 -12.66 26.62 10.34
C PHE A 11 -11.35 26.01 9.79
N MET A 12 -11.03 24.77 10.17
CA MET A 12 -9.84 24.07 9.67
C MET A 12 -9.90 23.85 8.15
N LEU A 13 -11.06 23.49 7.60
CA LEU A 13 -11.21 23.34 6.14
C LEU A 13 -11.05 24.66 5.38
N ASN A 14 -11.54 25.76 5.95
CA ASN A 14 -11.34 27.10 5.39
C ASN A 14 -9.86 27.48 5.43
N LEU A 15 -9.16 27.21 6.54
CA LEU A 15 -7.72 27.43 6.66
C LEU A 15 -6.94 26.66 5.58
N PHE A 16 -7.22 25.38 5.38
CA PHE A 16 -6.54 24.60 4.32
C PHE A 16 -6.80 25.17 2.92
N SER A 17 -8.03 25.62 2.66
CA SER A 17 -8.37 26.24 1.37
C SER A 17 -7.62 27.56 1.17
N GLU A 18 -7.49 28.38 2.21
CA GLU A 18 -6.73 29.64 2.14
C GLU A 18 -5.23 29.40 1.97
N VAL A 19 -4.67 28.38 2.61
CA VAL A 19 -3.25 28.01 2.43
C VAL A 19 -2.96 27.62 0.98
N ILE A 20 -3.83 26.81 0.37
CA ILE A 20 -3.67 26.39 -1.03
C ILE A 20 -3.85 27.58 -1.98
N GLU A 21 -4.90 28.39 -1.79
CA GLU A 21 -5.26 29.45 -2.75
C GLU A 21 -4.46 30.75 -2.57
N ARG A 22 -4.21 31.18 -1.32
CA ARG A 22 -3.56 32.47 -1.05
C ARG A 22 -2.06 32.35 -0.85
N LEU A 23 -1.60 31.29 -0.19
CA LEU A 23 -0.16 31.09 0.07
C LEU A 23 0.52 30.27 -1.04
N GLY A 24 -0.26 29.59 -1.89
CA GLY A 24 0.28 28.75 -2.96
C GLY A 24 1.03 27.51 -2.45
N ILE A 25 0.78 27.11 -1.20
CA ILE A 25 1.44 25.96 -0.58
C ILE A 25 0.63 24.71 -0.90
N SER A 26 1.29 23.70 -1.48
CA SER A 26 0.68 22.38 -1.69
C SER A 26 0.49 21.65 -0.36
N LEU A 27 -0.68 21.06 -0.16
CA LEU A 27 -1.03 20.30 1.04
C LEU A 27 -1.33 18.84 0.70
N LEU A 28 -0.64 17.92 1.37
CA LEU A 28 -0.99 16.49 1.38
C LEU A 28 -1.87 16.20 2.60
N LEU A 29 -3.14 15.85 2.36
CA LEU A 29 -4.10 15.54 3.42
C LEU A 29 -4.26 14.03 3.58
N LEU A 30 -3.87 13.53 4.75
CA LEU A 30 -4.11 12.14 5.17
C LEU A 30 -5.18 12.16 6.27
N ALA A 31 -6.30 11.48 6.02
CA ALA A 31 -7.43 11.47 6.94
C ALA A 31 -8.03 10.06 7.06
N THR A 32 -8.63 9.79 8.23
CA THR A 32 -9.45 8.59 8.44
C THR A 32 -10.88 8.84 7.97
N PRO A 33 -11.67 7.77 7.72
CA PRO A 33 -13.08 7.92 7.37
C PRO A 33 -13.90 8.77 8.35
N ALA A 34 -13.47 8.91 9.61
CA ALA A 34 -14.09 9.75 10.63
C ALA A 34 -14.17 11.25 10.27
N VAL A 35 -13.35 11.74 9.34
CA VAL A 35 -13.39 13.14 8.85
C VAL A 35 -14.56 13.39 7.89
N GLN A 36 -15.20 12.33 7.40
CA GLN A 36 -16.25 12.43 6.39
C GLN A 36 -17.42 13.36 6.75
N PRO A 37 -18.03 13.31 7.95
CA PRO A 37 -19.17 14.18 8.26
C PRO A 37 -18.82 15.67 8.20
N VAL A 38 -17.55 16.00 8.46
CA VAL A 38 -17.02 17.37 8.38
C VAL A 38 -16.88 17.80 6.92
N LEU A 39 -16.34 16.93 6.07
CA LEU A 39 -16.17 17.20 4.63
C LEU A 39 -17.52 17.32 3.92
N GLU A 40 -18.50 16.49 4.28
CA GLU A 40 -19.87 16.57 3.74
C GLU A 40 -20.55 17.91 4.06
N GLY A 41 -20.19 18.57 5.17
CA GLY A 41 -20.70 19.88 5.54
C GLY A 41 -20.17 21.02 4.65
N SER A 42 -18.98 20.86 4.06
CA SER A 42 -18.33 21.89 3.24
C SER A 42 -17.87 21.36 1.88
N VAL A 43 -18.85 21.13 1.01
CA VAL A 43 -18.66 20.67 -0.38
C VAL A 43 -17.73 21.59 -1.18
N ARG A 44 -17.80 22.91 -0.95
CA ARG A 44 -16.93 23.90 -1.60
C ARG A 44 -15.46 23.67 -1.26
N ASN A 45 -15.15 23.44 0.02
CA ASN A 45 -13.79 23.22 0.46
C ASN A 45 -13.31 21.85 0.02
N LEU A 46 -14.16 20.82 0.12
CA LEU A 46 -13.83 19.48 -0.36
C LEU A 46 -13.40 19.50 -1.84
N ARG A 47 -14.12 20.21 -2.72
CA ARG A 47 -13.73 20.38 -4.12
C ARG A 47 -12.36 21.03 -4.30
N LYS A 48 -12.05 22.05 -3.49
CA LYS A 48 -10.76 22.74 -3.56
C LYS A 48 -9.63 21.81 -3.12
N LEU A 49 -9.85 21.07 -2.04
CA LEU A 49 -8.91 20.08 -1.53
C LEU A 49 -8.70 18.91 -2.51
N SER A 50 -9.76 18.45 -3.17
CA SER A 50 -9.68 17.36 -4.16
C SER A 50 -9.22 17.80 -5.55
N SER A 51 -9.10 19.11 -5.80
CA SER A 51 -8.73 19.65 -7.12
C SER A 51 -7.34 19.20 -7.57
N SER A 52 -6.43 18.93 -6.64
CA SER A 52 -5.08 18.43 -6.89
C SER A 52 -4.99 16.90 -6.96
N GLY A 53 -6.12 16.20 -6.83
CA GLY A 53 -6.19 14.73 -6.79
C GLY A 53 -6.72 14.21 -5.45
N GLU A 54 -7.36 13.04 -5.48
CA GLU A 54 -7.84 12.37 -4.27
C GLU A 54 -7.77 10.84 -4.45
N THR A 55 -6.97 10.19 -3.61
CA THR A 55 -6.88 8.72 -3.54
C THR A 55 -7.55 8.21 -2.29
N ILE A 56 -8.39 7.19 -2.44
CA ILE A 56 -9.00 6.47 -1.34
C ILE A 56 -8.51 5.03 -1.35
N PHE A 57 -8.01 4.58 -0.21
CA PHE A 57 -7.67 3.19 0.03
C PHE A 57 -8.91 2.43 0.52
N LYS A 58 -9.41 1.51 -0.32
CA LYS A 58 -10.53 0.61 0.03
C LYS A 58 -9.97 -0.78 0.34
N PRO A 59 -10.68 -1.62 1.13
CA PRO A 59 -10.35 -3.03 1.23
C PRO A 59 -10.33 -3.69 -0.16
N MET A 60 -9.29 -4.45 -0.44
CA MET A 60 -9.06 -5.10 -1.73
C MET A 60 -10.07 -6.23 -1.94
N SER A 61 -10.61 -6.34 -3.16
CA SER A 61 -11.47 -7.47 -3.49
C SER A 61 -10.63 -8.71 -3.75
N GLN A 62 -11.19 -9.89 -3.55
CA GLN A 62 -10.46 -11.16 -3.75
C GLN A 62 -9.94 -11.33 -5.20
N ASN A 63 -10.69 -10.84 -6.18
CA ASN A 63 -10.34 -10.92 -7.60
C ASN A 63 -9.69 -9.62 -8.12
N ASP A 64 -9.22 -8.77 -7.23
CA ASP A 64 -8.55 -7.52 -7.58
C ASP A 64 -7.08 -7.81 -7.91
N PRO A 65 -6.53 -7.35 -9.04
CA PRO A 65 -5.09 -7.47 -9.31
C PRO A 65 -4.22 -6.91 -8.17
N GLN A 66 -4.72 -5.89 -7.46
CA GLN A 66 -4.02 -5.33 -6.30
C GLN A 66 -3.89 -6.35 -5.15
N TRP A 67 -4.86 -7.24 -4.97
CA TRP A 67 -4.80 -8.30 -3.96
C TRP A 67 -3.75 -9.35 -4.32
N ASP A 68 -3.69 -9.75 -5.59
CA ASP A 68 -2.68 -10.69 -6.07
C ASP A 68 -1.27 -10.12 -5.89
N GLU A 69 -1.05 -8.88 -6.30
CA GLU A 69 0.25 -8.19 -6.13
C GLU A 69 0.62 -8.02 -4.65
N PHE A 70 -0.34 -7.61 -3.81
CA PHE A 70 -0.13 -7.52 -2.37
C PHE A 70 0.31 -8.87 -1.78
N CYS A 71 -0.38 -9.95 -2.13
CA CYS A 71 -0.04 -11.28 -1.65
C CYS A 71 1.32 -11.73 -2.15
N GLU A 72 1.65 -11.52 -3.43
CA GLU A 72 2.96 -11.88 -4.00
C GLU A 72 4.11 -11.17 -3.29
N VAL A 73 4.01 -9.83 -3.14
CA VAL A 73 5.03 -9.04 -2.47
C VAL A 73 5.18 -9.44 -1.01
N TYR A 74 4.08 -9.61 -0.26
CA TYR A 74 4.18 -10.05 1.13
C TYR A 74 4.71 -11.48 1.28
N TRP A 75 4.42 -12.36 0.33
CA TRP A 75 4.89 -13.75 0.37
C TRP A 75 6.41 -13.84 0.32
N ASP A 76 7.08 -12.84 -0.26
CA ASP A 76 8.54 -12.73 -0.25
C ASP A 76 9.13 -12.51 1.14
N TYR A 77 8.33 -11.99 2.06
CA TYR A 77 8.69 -11.83 3.47
C TYR A 77 8.27 -13.02 4.35
N SER A 78 8.07 -14.20 3.75
CA SER A 78 7.86 -15.44 4.51
C SER A 78 9.19 -15.91 5.13
N LEU A 79 9.23 -15.97 6.47
CA LEU A 79 10.40 -16.32 7.27
C LEU A 79 10.43 -17.81 7.69
N THR A 80 9.55 -18.64 7.14
CA THR A 80 9.49 -20.07 7.46
C THR A 80 10.53 -20.86 6.67
N ARG A 81 11.10 -21.94 7.26
CA ARG A 81 12.14 -22.74 6.58
C ARG A 81 11.65 -23.39 5.29
N ASN A 82 10.40 -23.85 5.24
CA ASN A 82 9.82 -24.51 4.07
C ASN A 82 8.86 -23.54 3.35
N LYS A 83 9.42 -22.57 2.61
CA LYS A 83 8.61 -21.65 1.81
C LYS A 83 7.93 -22.42 0.66
N CYS A 84 6.61 -22.58 0.76
CA CYS A 84 5.82 -23.18 -0.31
C CYS A 84 5.49 -22.12 -1.39
N ARG A 85 5.10 -22.60 -2.58
CA ARG A 85 4.64 -21.72 -3.65
C ARG A 85 3.29 -21.12 -3.26
N LEU A 86 3.15 -19.81 -3.42
CA LEU A 86 1.87 -19.13 -3.24
C LEU A 86 0.84 -19.67 -4.24
N SER A 87 -0.18 -20.35 -3.72
CA SER A 87 -1.30 -20.90 -4.48
C SER A 87 -2.53 -19.98 -4.38
N ASP A 88 -3.46 -20.12 -5.33
CA ASP A 88 -4.73 -19.37 -5.28
C ASP A 88 -5.59 -19.77 -4.07
N SER A 89 -5.46 -20.99 -3.58
CA SER A 89 -6.13 -21.44 -2.35
C SER A 89 -5.59 -20.73 -1.11
N ILE A 90 -4.28 -20.53 -1.01
CA ILE A 90 -3.66 -19.73 0.06
C ILE A 90 -4.14 -18.28 -0.01
N LYS A 91 -4.10 -17.66 -1.19
CA LYS A 91 -4.60 -16.28 -1.39
C LYS A 91 -6.07 -16.14 -0.98
N LYS A 92 -6.90 -17.15 -1.28
CA LYS A 92 -8.31 -17.19 -0.88
C LYS A 92 -8.49 -17.35 0.63
N ALA A 93 -7.74 -18.24 1.28
CA ALA A 93 -7.81 -18.43 2.72
C ALA A 93 -7.38 -17.15 3.47
N TRP A 94 -6.33 -16.49 2.98
CA TRP A 94 -5.85 -15.23 3.51
C TRP A 94 -6.82 -14.07 3.27
N HIS A 95 -7.48 -14.01 2.11
CA HIS A 95 -8.54 -13.02 1.89
C HIS A 95 -9.71 -13.23 2.85
N THR A 96 -10.11 -14.49 3.05
CA THR A 96 -11.21 -14.85 3.94
C THR A 96 -10.93 -14.45 5.40
N SER A 97 -9.69 -14.58 5.87
CA SER A 97 -9.29 -14.19 7.23
C SER A 97 -9.14 -12.68 7.43
N SER A 98 -8.99 -11.90 6.36
CA SER A 98 -8.73 -10.45 6.44
C SER A 98 -9.83 -9.56 5.85
N ALA A 99 -10.76 -10.14 5.10
CA ALA A 99 -11.72 -9.43 4.24
C ALA A 99 -11.05 -8.43 3.26
N GLY A 100 -9.79 -8.66 2.89
CA GLY A 100 -9.01 -7.80 2.00
C GLY A 100 -8.61 -6.45 2.60
N ASN A 101 -8.81 -6.24 3.90
CA ASN A 101 -8.26 -5.09 4.59
C ASN A 101 -6.75 -5.28 4.77
N THR A 102 -5.94 -4.32 4.32
CA THR A 102 -4.47 -4.40 4.39
C THR A 102 -3.95 -4.64 5.80
N ALA A 103 -4.44 -3.90 6.80
CA ALA A 103 -3.99 -4.06 8.18
C ALA A 103 -4.33 -5.45 8.74
N PHE A 104 -5.53 -5.96 8.46
CA PHE A 104 -5.92 -7.32 8.87
C PHE A 104 -5.15 -8.39 8.10
N ALA A 105 -4.86 -8.18 6.82
CA ALA A 105 -4.10 -9.12 6.01
C ALA A 105 -2.65 -9.22 6.48
N SER A 106 -1.97 -8.09 6.71
CA SER A 106 -0.61 -8.06 7.26
C SER A 106 -0.55 -8.68 8.66
N LEU A 107 -1.55 -8.41 9.51
CA LEU A 107 -1.65 -9.02 10.82
C LEU A 107 -1.87 -10.54 10.74
N ALA A 108 -2.77 -11.01 9.88
CA ALA A 108 -3.03 -12.43 9.67
C ALA A 108 -1.76 -13.16 9.21
N PHE A 109 -0.97 -12.56 8.31
CA PHE A 109 0.28 -13.12 7.83
C PHE A 109 1.36 -13.20 8.91
N MET A 110 1.53 -12.12 9.70
CA MET A 110 2.45 -12.11 10.82
C MET A 110 2.10 -13.19 11.85
N LEU A 111 0.82 -13.33 12.18
CA LEU A 111 0.33 -14.33 13.14
C LEU A 111 0.47 -15.76 12.59
N ALA A 112 0.19 -15.96 11.30
CA ALA A 112 0.39 -17.25 10.64
C ALA A 112 1.86 -17.67 10.73
N GLN A 113 2.78 -16.77 10.39
CA GLN A 113 4.22 -17.02 10.52
C GLN A 113 4.60 -17.39 11.96
N ARG A 114 4.17 -16.57 12.93
CA ARG A 114 4.47 -16.80 14.34
C ARG A 114 4.01 -18.17 14.83
N ASN A 115 2.87 -18.64 14.36
CA ASN A 115 2.31 -19.93 14.77
C ASN A 115 3.01 -21.13 14.14
N GLU A 116 3.60 -20.96 12.95
CA GLU A 116 4.25 -22.05 12.22
C GLU A 116 5.77 -22.13 12.47
N ILE A 117 6.41 -21.00 12.80
CA ILE A 117 7.83 -20.96 13.17
C ILE A 117 8.04 -21.75 14.47
N GLY A 118 9.02 -22.66 14.45
CA GLY A 118 9.29 -23.63 15.52
C GLY A 118 8.38 -24.87 15.49
N GLY A 119 7.37 -24.89 14.61
CA GLY A 119 6.42 -25.99 14.43
C GLY A 119 6.54 -26.64 13.05
N ARG A 120 5.50 -26.48 12.21
CA ARG A 120 5.49 -27.05 10.85
C ARG A 120 6.41 -26.30 9.88
N GLU A 121 6.86 -25.10 10.24
CA GLU A 121 7.79 -24.30 9.43
C GLU A 121 7.30 -24.10 7.98
N THR A 122 5.98 -24.09 7.79
CA THR A 122 5.30 -23.99 6.49
C THR A 122 4.02 -23.19 6.67
N ILE A 123 3.77 -22.20 5.80
CA ILE A 123 2.52 -21.43 5.78
C ILE A 123 1.63 -21.98 4.68
N ASP A 124 0.43 -22.42 5.03
CA ASP A 124 -0.57 -22.96 4.10
C ASP A 124 -1.97 -22.37 4.37
N GLU A 125 -2.99 -22.89 3.70
CA GLU A 125 -4.38 -22.46 3.94
C GLU A 125 -4.79 -22.68 5.41
N GLN A 126 -4.33 -23.78 6.01
CA GLN A 126 -4.67 -24.15 7.39
C GLN A 126 -4.08 -23.16 8.39
N SER A 127 -2.89 -22.61 8.12
CA SER A 127 -2.28 -21.56 8.93
C SER A 127 -3.20 -20.34 9.02
N PHE A 128 -3.76 -19.89 7.88
CA PHE A 128 -4.67 -18.74 7.86
C PHE A 128 -6.03 -19.05 8.47
N GLU A 129 -6.57 -20.25 8.26
CA GLU A 129 -7.81 -20.70 8.89
C GLU A 129 -7.68 -20.76 10.42
N ARG A 130 -6.54 -21.28 10.91
CA ARG A 130 -6.24 -21.34 12.34
C ARG A 130 -6.16 -19.94 12.93
N VAL A 131 -5.37 -19.05 12.33
CA VAL A 131 -5.24 -17.65 12.79
C VAL A 131 -6.60 -16.96 12.84
N SER A 132 -7.43 -17.18 11.82
CA SER A 132 -8.81 -16.66 11.77
C SER A 132 -9.66 -17.15 12.95
N ALA A 133 -9.54 -18.44 13.30
CA ALA A 133 -10.31 -19.07 14.36
C ALA A 133 -9.78 -18.83 15.78
N THR A 134 -8.47 -18.59 15.96
CA THR A 134 -7.83 -18.43 17.26
C THR A 134 -7.44 -16.98 17.53
N ASP A 135 -6.45 -16.48 16.81
CA ASP A 135 -5.78 -15.21 17.14
C ASP A 135 -6.63 -14.01 16.73
N MET A 136 -7.34 -14.11 15.60
CA MET A 136 -8.22 -13.07 15.09
C MET A 136 -9.70 -13.33 15.42
N ALA A 137 -10.00 -14.26 16.34
CA ALA A 137 -11.36 -14.62 16.72
C ALA A 137 -12.19 -13.39 17.16
N PHE A 138 -11.57 -12.46 17.89
CA PHE A 138 -12.21 -11.23 18.35
C PHE A 138 -12.46 -10.23 17.21
N LEU A 139 -11.71 -10.31 16.11
CA LEU A 139 -11.88 -9.48 14.90
C LEU A 139 -12.93 -10.06 13.94
N GLN A 140 -13.37 -11.31 14.13
CA GLN A 140 -14.35 -11.97 13.26
C GLN A 140 -15.63 -11.16 13.03
N PRO A 141 -16.23 -10.47 14.04
CA PRO A 141 -17.38 -9.61 13.79
C PRO A 141 -17.08 -8.47 12.79
N ALA A 142 -15.89 -7.87 12.88
CA ALA A 142 -15.45 -6.80 11.99
C ALA A 142 -15.12 -7.34 10.58
N ILE A 143 -14.39 -8.45 10.50
CA ILE A 143 -14.06 -9.14 9.24
C ILE A 143 -15.34 -9.54 8.50
N ARG A 144 -16.31 -10.15 9.21
CA ARG A 144 -17.61 -10.50 8.63
C ARG A 144 -18.40 -9.28 8.18
N ALA A 145 -18.34 -8.17 8.92
CA ALA A 145 -18.98 -6.93 8.51
C ALA A 145 -18.38 -6.42 7.19
N LEU A 146 -17.05 -6.40 7.08
CA LEU A 146 -16.31 -6.04 5.86
C LEU A 146 -16.65 -6.97 4.68
N SER A 147 -16.64 -8.28 4.89
CA SER A 147 -16.97 -9.28 3.85
C SER A 147 -18.43 -9.19 3.40
N SER A 148 -19.37 -8.91 4.31
CA SER A 148 -20.79 -8.82 3.98
C SER A 148 -21.15 -7.61 3.11
N ARG A 149 -20.28 -6.58 3.09
CA ARG A 149 -20.53 -5.27 2.46
C ARG A 149 -21.85 -4.62 2.90
N ASP A 150 -22.45 -5.05 4.01
CA ASP A 150 -23.73 -4.56 4.52
C ASP A 150 -23.54 -3.23 5.26
N PRO A 151 -24.08 -2.11 4.74
CA PRO A 151 -23.90 -0.79 5.33
C PRO A 151 -24.33 -0.71 6.80
N LYS A 152 -25.29 -1.54 7.23
CA LYS A 152 -25.81 -1.52 8.61
C LYS A 152 -24.83 -2.14 9.60
N ARG A 153 -24.19 -3.25 9.23
CA ARG A 153 -23.18 -3.92 10.07
C ARG A 153 -21.88 -3.13 10.11
N LEU A 154 -21.59 -2.41 9.04
CA LEU A 154 -20.40 -1.58 8.89
C LEU A 154 -20.44 -0.30 9.74
N ARG A 155 -21.63 0.28 9.98
CA ARG A 155 -21.79 1.44 10.88
C ARG A 155 -21.36 1.19 12.32
N VAL A 156 -21.34 -0.08 12.76
CA VAL A 156 -20.82 -0.45 14.09
C VAL A 156 -19.30 -0.22 14.15
N PHE A 157 -18.63 -0.27 13.00
CA PHE A 157 -17.20 -0.04 12.84
C PHE A 157 -16.96 1.24 12.03
N ASP A 158 -17.56 2.34 12.48
CA ASP A 158 -17.66 3.65 11.79
C ASP A 158 -16.30 4.18 11.26
N ASP A 159 -15.19 3.83 11.92
CA ASP A 159 -13.84 4.25 11.51
C ASP A 159 -13.26 3.45 10.33
N LEU A 160 -13.89 2.34 9.91
CA LEU A 160 -13.33 1.44 8.91
C LEU A 160 -13.78 1.74 7.48
N LEU A 161 -14.83 2.54 7.25
CA LEU A 161 -15.41 2.70 5.91
C LEU A 161 -16.01 4.08 5.60
N PHE A 162 -16.03 4.40 4.31
CA PHE A 162 -16.70 5.58 3.75
C PHE A 162 -18.22 5.37 3.66
N SER A 163 -19.00 6.30 4.21
CA SER A 163 -20.48 6.27 4.12
C SER A 163 -20.97 6.53 2.69
N ALA A 164 -22.15 6.00 2.37
CA ALA A 164 -22.79 6.12 1.06
C ALA A 164 -22.95 7.59 0.61
N LYS A 165 -23.30 8.49 1.53
CA LYS A 165 -23.52 9.91 1.24
C LYS A 165 -22.26 10.61 0.74
N TYR A 166 -21.09 10.30 1.31
CA TYR A 166 -19.81 10.84 0.82
C TYR A 166 -19.40 10.26 -0.52
N ARG A 167 -19.70 8.98 -0.78
CA ARG A 167 -19.45 8.42 -2.11
C ARG A 167 -20.25 9.15 -3.18
N ASP A 168 -21.52 9.45 -2.91
CA ASP A 168 -22.38 10.18 -3.85
C ASP A 168 -21.90 11.64 -4.01
N LEU A 169 -21.52 12.28 -2.91
CA LEU A 169 -20.94 13.63 -2.93
C LEU A 169 -19.64 13.67 -3.76
N ARG A 170 -18.75 12.70 -3.55
CA ARG A 170 -17.48 12.56 -4.29
C ARG A 170 -17.73 12.43 -5.79
N LYS A 171 -18.72 11.63 -6.21
CA LYS A 171 -19.12 11.50 -7.62
C LYS A 171 -19.60 12.84 -8.20
N GLN A 172 -20.41 13.59 -7.45
CA GLN A 172 -20.87 14.92 -7.88
C GLN A 172 -19.73 15.93 -8.00
N LEU A 173 -18.68 15.78 -7.19
CA LEU A 173 -17.49 16.62 -7.20
C LEU A 173 -16.49 16.26 -8.30
N GLY A 174 -16.77 15.25 -9.14
CA GLY A 174 -15.93 14.88 -10.27
C GLY A 174 -14.63 14.19 -9.88
N ALA A 175 -14.54 13.63 -8.67
CA ALA A 175 -13.35 12.89 -8.27
C ALA A 175 -13.25 11.59 -9.09
N ASN A 176 -12.12 11.42 -9.77
CA ASN A 176 -11.84 10.20 -10.52
C ASN A 176 -11.73 9.03 -9.55
N GLU A 177 -12.58 8.01 -9.69
CA GLU A 177 -12.27 6.71 -9.13
C GLU A 177 -11.19 6.12 -10.05
N HIS A 178 -9.96 5.96 -9.55
CA HIS A 178 -9.01 5.07 -10.19
C HIS A 178 -9.62 3.67 -10.12
N THR A 179 -10.37 3.30 -11.16
CA THR A 179 -10.69 1.91 -11.42
C THR A 179 -9.35 1.28 -11.77
N ALA A 180 -8.98 0.20 -11.08
CA ALA A 180 -7.73 -0.55 -11.23
C ALA A 180 -7.45 -1.09 -12.67
N ASN A 181 -8.21 -0.63 -13.67
CA ASN A 181 -8.05 -0.94 -15.10
C ASN A 181 -7.24 0.12 -15.87
N SER A 182 -6.76 1.19 -15.23
CA SER A 182 -5.64 1.92 -15.82
C SER A 182 -4.43 0.99 -15.70
N ARG A 183 -4.02 0.36 -16.80
CA ARG A 183 -2.69 -0.24 -16.90
C ARG A 183 -1.73 0.81 -16.35
N VAL A 184 -1.19 0.57 -15.16
CA VAL A 184 -0.09 1.35 -14.65
C VAL A 184 1.00 1.08 -15.68
N ASN A 185 1.26 2.07 -16.54
CA ASN A 185 2.47 2.07 -17.32
C ASN A 185 3.58 2.04 -16.29
N ARG A 186 4.21 0.87 -16.20
CA ARG A 186 5.38 0.58 -15.38
C ARG A 186 6.51 1.45 -15.95
N ILE A 187 6.58 2.70 -15.50
CA ILE A 187 7.65 3.64 -15.83
C ILE A 187 7.94 4.41 -14.54
N ASP A 188 8.90 3.88 -13.78
CA ASP A 188 10.08 4.61 -13.29
C ASP A 188 9.84 5.95 -12.57
N GLU A 189 8.81 6.05 -11.73
CA GLU A 189 8.56 7.29 -10.96
C GLU A 189 9.47 7.45 -9.71
N PHE A 190 10.39 6.50 -9.48
CA PHE A 190 11.36 6.55 -8.38
C PHE A 190 12.80 6.22 -8.80
N GLU A 191 13.11 6.16 -10.09
CA GLU A 191 14.50 6.09 -10.58
C GLU A 191 14.96 7.49 -11.01
N ASP A 192 15.20 8.38 -10.05
CA ASP A 192 15.99 9.59 -10.27
C ASP A 192 16.87 9.86 -9.05
N CYS A 193 17.88 9.01 -8.90
CA CYS A 193 19.12 9.32 -8.17
C CYS A 193 20.29 9.00 -9.10
N HIS A 194 20.41 9.72 -10.22
CA HIS A 194 21.64 9.74 -11.00
C HIS A 194 22.62 10.73 -10.37
N ASP A 195 23.71 10.20 -9.84
CA ASP A 195 24.85 10.96 -9.34
C ASP A 195 25.52 11.66 -10.54
N GLU A 196 25.36 12.99 -10.63
CA GLU A 196 26.01 13.78 -11.67
C GLU A 196 27.53 13.78 -11.47
N THR A 197 28.26 13.11 -12.36
CA THR A 197 29.63 13.50 -12.68
C THR A 197 29.70 14.00 -14.11
N VAL A 198 29.91 15.31 -14.23
CA VAL A 198 29.86 16.07 -15.48
C VAL A 198 31.18 15.95 -16.28
N ARG A 199 31.04 15.85 -17.61
CA ARG A 199 31.90 16.36 -18.74
C ARG A 199 32.70 15.34 -19.58
N PRO A 200 32.99 15.64 -20.86
CA PRO A 200 32.12 16.21 -21.91
C PRO A 200 32.16 15.40 -23.24
N GLU A 201 31.26 15.77 -24.14
CA GLU A 201 30.90 15.18 -25.44
C GLU A 201 32.05 14.91 -26.44
N GLN A 202 31.87 13.89 -27.30
CA GLN A 202 32.16 13.99 -28.74
C GLN A 202 31.38 12.93 -29.58
N LYS A 203 30.64 13.43 -30.58
CA LYS A 203 29.86 12.70 -31.60
C LYS A 203 30.79 12.02 -32.63
N ASN A 204 30.42 10.83 -33.13
CA ASN A 204 30.12 10.58 -34.57
C ASN A 204 29.86 9.09 -34.92
N THR A 205 28.64 8.86 -35.42
CA THR A 205 28.18 8.04 -36.55
C THR A 205 28.99 6.85 -37.16
N SER A 206 28.25 5.74 -37.29
CA SER A 206 28.06 4.89 -38.49
C SER A 206 28.62 3.45 -38.55
N SER A 207 27.78 2.62 -39.17
CA SER A 207 27.76 1.17 -39.42
C SER A 207 29.01 0.47 -40.02
N LYS A 208 29.22 -0.81 -39.67
CA LYS A 208 29.13 -2.01 -40.56
C LYS A 208 29.68 -3.30 -39.90
N ALA A 209 29.17 -4.45 -40.36
CA ALA A 209 29.36 -5.80 -39.82
C ALA A 209 30.61 -6.57 -40.31
N ARG A 210 31.20 -7.45 -39.46
CA ARG A 210 31.60 -8.86 -39.77
C ARG A 210 32.25 -9.59 -38.56
N ALA A 211 32.06 -10.91 -38.51
CA ALA A 211 32.43 -11.90 -37.46
C ALA A 211 33.91 -12.41 -37.55
N PRO A 212 34.32 -13.50 -36.84
CA PRO A 212 34.37 -13.78 -35.39
C PRO A 212 35.80 -14.18 -34.91
N LYS A 213 36.05 -14.19 -33.58
CA LYS A 213 36.97 -15.06 -32.78
C LYS A 213 37.69 -14.30 -31.65
N ASN A 214 37.40 -14.66 -30.40
CA ASN A 214 38.30 -15.36 -29.46
C ASN A 214 37.73 -15.23 -28.03
N ARG A 215 37.52 -16.37 -27.38
CA ARG A 215 37.27 -16.43 -25.94
C ARG A 215 38.56 -16.02 -25.22
N ILE A 216 38.48 -15.00 -24.37
CA ILE A 216 39.49 -14.68 -23.36
C ILE A 216 38.73 -14.57 -22.04
N HIS A 217 39.23 -15.31 -21.04
CA HIS A 217 38.66 -15.41 -19.70
C HIS A 217 38.66 -14.04 -18.98
N PRO A 218 37.71 -13.75 -18.08
CA PRO A 218 37.76 -12.56 -17.25
C PRO A 218 38.88 -12.68 -16.20
N GLU A 219 39.75 -11.67 -16.13
CA GLU A 219 40.69 -11.48 -15.02
C GLU A 219 39.92 -11.24 -13.70
N PRO A 220 40.46 -11.68 -12.55
CA PRO A 220 39.81 -11.51 -11.26
C PRO A 220 39.83 -10.04 -10.82
N ALA A 221 38.74 -9.60 -10.19
CA ALA A 221 38.62 -8.28 -9.59
C ALA A 221 39.69 -8.08 -8.48
N PRO A 222 40.25 -6.86 -8.32
CA PRO A 222 41.20 -6.58 -7.25
C PRO A 222 40.53 -6.69 -5.88
N ASP A 223 41.26 -7.28 -4.94
CA ASP A 223 40.82 -7.63 -3.59
C ASP A 223 40.75 -6.35 -2.71
N ILE A 224 39.58 -5.71 -2.67
CA ILE A 224 39.32 -4.54 -1.82
C ILE A 224 38.81 -5.03 -0.47
N LYS A 225 39.70 -5.12 0.52
CA LYS A 225 39.30 -5.32 1.93
C LYS A 225 38.67 -4.04 2.45
N LEU A 226 37.34 -4.05 2.63
CA LEU A 226 36.62 -3.01 3.36
C LEU A 226 37.00 -3.09 4.85
N PRO A 227 37.34 -1.97 5.51
CA PRO A 227 37.57 -1.97 6.95
C PRO A 227 36.24 -2.23 7.67
N MET A 228 36.18 -3.31 8.47
CA MET A 228 35.09 -3.54 9.41
C MET A 228 35.41 -2.81 10.71
N GLU A 229 34.63 -1.78 11.04
CA GLU A 229 34.56 -1.28 12.41
C GLU A 229 33.48 -2.08 13.17
N ASP A 230 33.87 -2.68 14.29
CA ASP A 230 33.00 -3.47 15.15
C ASP A 230 32.12 -2.51 15.99
N PRO A 231 30.79 -2.53 15.85
CA PRO A 231 29.89 -1.63 16.56
C PRO A 231 29.77 -1.90 18.07
N LEU A 232 30.59 -2.80 18.64
CA LEU A 232 30.62 -3.12 20.08
C LEU A 232 31.96 -2.81 20.76
N ALA A 233 32.89 -2.11 20.12
CA ALA A 233 34.07 -1.58 20.79
C ALA A 233 33.65 -0.44 21.75
N LEU A 234 33.64 -0.73 23.05
CA LEU A 234 33.56 0.26 24.13
C LEU A 234 34.94 0.89 24.31
N ASP A 235 35.04 2.19 24.06
CA ASP A 235 36.01 3.09 24.71
C ASP A 235 35.25 4.11 25.59
#